data_AF-A0A3B5LCD3-F1
#
_entry.id   AF-A0A3B5LCD3-F1
#
_cell.length_a   1.000
_cell.length_b   1.000
_cell.length_c   1.000
_cell.angle_alpha   90.00
_cell.angle_beta   90.00
_cell.angle_gamma   90.00
#
_symmetry.space_group_name_H-M   'P 1'
#
loop_
_entity.id
_entity.type
_entity.pdbx_description
1 polymer ?
#
loop_
_entity_poly.entity_id
_entity_poly.type
_entity_poly.pdbx_seq_one_letter_code
_entity_poly.pdbx_strand_id
1 'polypeptide(L)'
;MCECITYVGVKKCYIFNSCCLSLLIDAQQQWGMALAGPLKRRSSPGQYLTNGSDPYNSQPYLSGFISLLLRAEPYPTSRYGAQCMQGNNLMGIENICELAARLLFSAVEWAKNIPFFPDLQLMDQVALLRMSWSELFVLNAAQCSMPLHVAPLLAAAGLHASPMSAERVVAFMDHIRVFQEQVEKLKALQVDTAEYSCLKSIVLFTSDAMGLSDVAHVESIQEKSQCALEEYVRNQYPSQPNRFGRLLLRLPSLRIVSSPVIEQLFFVRLVGKTPIETLLRDMLLSVKNLKYLQPG
;
A
#
# COMPACT_ATOMS: atom_id res chain seq x y z
N MET A 1 -28.13 11.46 -18.99
CA MET A 1 -27.83 12.16 -20.25
C MET A 1 -26.65 13.06 -19.97
N CYS A 2 -25.49 12.78 -20.58
CA CYS A 2 -24.30 13.62 -20.42
C CYS A 2 -24.41 14.80 -21.39
N GLU A 3 -24.37 16.03 -20.90
CA GLU A 3 -24.18 17.21 -21.73
C GLU A 3 -22.70 17.57 -21.80
N CYS A 4 -22.16 17.55 -23.01
CA CYS A 4 -20.83 18.03 -23.35
C CYS A 4 -20.89 19.55 -23.57
N ILE A 5 -20.19 20.32 -22.75
CA ILE A 5 -19.83 21.71 -23.10
C ILE A 5 -18.39 21.70 -23.62
N THR A 6 -18.26 21.89 -24.93
CA THR A 6 -17.00 21.97 -25.66
C THR A 6 -16.43 23.38 -25.53
N TYR A 7 -15.17 23.52 -25.09
CA TYR A 7 -14.35 24.70 -25.38
C TYR A 7 -13.02 24.27 -26.02
N VAL A 8 -12.67 25.02 -27.05
CA VAL A 8 -11.68 24.76 -28.11
C VAL A 8 -10.25 24.64 -27.58
N GLY A 9 -9.49 23.64 -28.07
CA GLY A 9 -8.02 23.63 -28.05
C GLY A 9 -7.39 22.46 -27.28
N VAL A 10 -7.02 21.40 -28.02
CA VAL A 10 -6.07 20.33 -27.68
C VAL A 10 -6.04 19.90 -26.20
N LYS A 11 -7.02 19.08 -25.78
CA LYS A 11 -6.87 18.23 -24.59
C LYS A 11 -7.27 16.80 -24.95
N LYS A 12 -6.32 15.87 -24.80
CA LYS A 12 -6.60 14.43 -24.77
C LYS A 12 -7.69 14.22 -23.70
N CYS A 13 -8.82 13.72 -24.16
CA CYS A 13 -10.00 13.43 -23.36
C CYS A 13 -9.68 12.23 -22.45
N TYR A 14 -8.99 12.48 -21.33
CA TYR A 14 -9.00 11.54 -20.21
C TYR A 14 -10.32 11.74 -19.49
N ILE A 15 -11.38 11.12 -20.03
CA ILE A 15 -12.59 10.84 -19.28
C ILE A 15 -12.19 9.76 -18.26
N PHE A 16 -11.43 10.15 -17.22
CA PHE A 16 -11.52 9.46 -15.95
C PHE A 16 -12.97 9.60 -15.54
N ASN A 17 -13.65 8.47 -15.44
CA ASN A 17 -15.03 8.39 -14.97
C ASN A 17 -15.11 9.28 -13.73
N SER A 18 -15.98 10.30 -13.72
CA SER A 18 -16.04 11.34 -12.69
C SER A 18 -16.05 10.75 -11.27
N CYS A 19 -16.53 9.51 -11.11
CA CYS A 19 -16.52 8.67 -9.92
C CYS A 19 -15.13 8.27 -9.38
N CYS A 20 -14.12 8.01 -10.22
CA CYS A 20 -12.79 7.60 -9.74
C CYS A 20 -11.94 8.78 -9.28
N LEU A 21 -12.01 9.90 -10.00
CA LEU A 21 -11.40 11.13 -9.53
C LEU A 21 -12.15 11.62 -8.29
N SER A 22 -13.48 11.51 -8.20
CA SER A 22 -14.22 11.85 -6.97
C SER A 22 -14.00 10.86 -5.84
N LEU A 23 -13.81 9.55 -6.04
CA LEU A 23 -13.43 8.63 -4.96
C LEU A 23 -11.98 8.83 -4.49
N LEU A 24 -11.05 9.14 -5.40
CA LEU A 24 -9.69 9.53 -5.02
C LEU A 24 -9.67 10.91 -4.37
N ILE A 25 -10.47 11.86 -4.86
CA ILE A 25 -10.65 13.19 -4.27
C ILE A 25 -11.39 13.10 -2.94
N ASP A 26 -12.39 12.24 -2.77
CA ASP A 26 -13.16 12.06 -1.53
C ASP A 26 -12.32 11.31 -0.50
N ALA A 27 -11.55 10.30 -0.91
CA ALA A 27 -10.49 9.73 -0.07
C ALA A 27 -9.48 10.82 0.33
N GLN A 28 -9.13 11.73 -0.57
CA GLN A 28 -8.23 12.87 -0.35
C GLN A 28 -8.88 14.04 0.44
N GLN A 29 -10.21 14.17 0.46
CA GLN A 29 -10.98 15.21 1.15
C GLN A 29 -11.27 14.77 2.59
N GLN A 30 -11.61 13.49 2.79
CA GLN A 30 -11.65 12.85 4.11
C GLN A 30 -10.26 12.88 4.77
N TRP A 31 -9.19 12.76 3.98
CA TRP A 31 -7.79 13.03 4.38
C TRP A 31 -7.58 14.45 4.91
N GLY A 32 -8.04 15.48 4.18
CA GLY A 32 -7.89 16.88 4.58
C GLY A 32 -8.59 17.22 5.90
N MET A 33 -9.74 16.60 6.19
CA MET A 33 -10.47 16.82 7.44
C MET A 33 -9.86 16.09 8.64
N ALA A 34 -9.20 14.94 8.43
CA ALA A 34 -8.50 14.23 9.50
C ALA A 34 -7.25 14.98 10.01
N LEU A 35 -6.63 15.82 9.16
CA LEU A 35 -5.52 16.70 9.53
C LEU A 35 -5.98 18.00 10.24
N ALA A 36 -7.25 18.36 10.13
CA ALA A 36 -7.84 19.59 10.68
C ALA A 36 -8.47 19.44 12.07
N GLY A 37 -8.07 18.41 12.84
CA GLY A 37 -8.45 18.28 14.24
C GLY A 37 -7.91 19.46 15.08
N PRO A 38 -8.64 20.00 16.07
CA PRO A 38 -8.25 21.27 16.71
C PRO A 38 -6.97 21.11 17.54
N LEU A 39 -5.91 21.82 17.14
CA LEU A 39 -4.75 22.11 17.98
C LEU A 39 -5.19 23.03 19.14
N LYS A 40 -5.64 22.43 20.25
CA LYS A 40 -5.81 23.17 21.50
C LYS A 40 -4.43 23.50 22.07
N ARG A 41 -4.02 24.77 21.92
CA ARG A 41 -2.94 25.38 22.69
C ARG A 41 -3.18 25.16 24.19
N ARG A 42 -2.20 24.61 24.90
CA ARG A 42 -2.09 24.74 26.35
C ARG A 42 -0.69 25.16 26.76
N SER A 43 -0.67 26.27 27.48
CA SER A 43 0.43 26.92 28.18
C SER A 43 1.01 26.05 29.31
N SER A 44 2.35 26.03 29.42
CA SER A 44 3.11 25.68 30.63
C SER A 44 2.93 26.78 31.71
N PRO A 45 3.21 26.57 33.03
CA PRO A 45 4.17 25.61 33.60
C PRO A 45 3.70 24.85 34.87
N GLY A 46 4.39 23.75 35.21
CA GLY A 46 4.29 23.09 36.52
C GLY A 46 4.68 21.61 36.49
N GLN A 47 5.74 21.25 37.21
CA GLN A 47 6.24 19.89 37.43
C GLN A 47 5.17 18.98 38.08
N TYR A 48 5.19 17.68 37.76
CA TYR A 48 5.26 16.51 38.68
C TYR A 48 4.90 15.20 37.93
N LEU A 49 5.89 14.30 37.91
CA LEU A 49 5.85 12.83 37.98
C LEU A 49 4.85 12.00 37.14
N THR A 50 5.46 11.19 36.26
CA THR A 50 5.19 9.76 35.97
C THR A 50 3.74 9.29 35.74
N ASN A 51 3.36 9.18 34.47
CA ASN A 51 2.93 7.93 33.83
C ASN A 51 2.33 8.27 32.46
N GLY A 52 3.08 7.98 31.40
CA GLY A 52 2.65 8.15 30.03
C GLY A 52 3.30 7.08 29.18
N SER A 53 2.57 6.01 28.93
CA SER A 53 2.91 4.98 27.95
C SER A 53 2.81 5.57 26.55
N ASP A 54 3.93 6.11 26.04
CA ASP A 54 4.13 6.29 24.61
C ASP A 54 4.23 4.90 23.95
N PRO A 55 3.36 4.54 23.00
CA PRO A 55 3.39 3.23 22.34
C PRO A 55 4.62 3.03 21.43
N TYR A 56 5.47 4.06 21.28
CA TYR A 56 6.71 4.01 20.51
C TYR A 56 7.97 3.85 21.36
N ASN A 57 7.85 3.93 22.69
CA ASN A 57 9.02 3.95 23.58
C ASN A 57 9.43 2.55 24.10
N SER A 58 8.96 1.49 23.44
CA SER A 58 9.07 0.09 23.91
C SER A 58 9.90 -0.82 22.99
N GLN A 59 10.92 -0.30 22.28
CA GLN A 59 11.63 -1.12 21.29
C GLN A 59 13.16 -0.94 21.38
N PRO A 60 13.84 -1.64 22.31
CA PRO A 60 15.27 -1.46 22.56
C PRO A 60 16.20 -1.94 21.44
N TYR A 61 15.67 -2.46 20.32
CA TYR A 61 16.43 -3.18 19.28
C TYR A 61 16.11 -2.76 17.84
N LEU A 62 15.36 -1.67 17.64
CA LEU A 62 15.13 -1.14 16.29
C LEU A 62 16.34 -0.34 15.82
N SER A 63 16.88 -0.68 14.66
CA SER A 63 17.88 0.18 14.02
C SER A 63 17.25 1.51 13.62
N GLY A 64 18.07 2.56 13.52
CA GLY A 64 17.60 3.87 13.06
C GLY A 64 16.94 3.81 11.69
N PHE A 65 17.39 2.88 10.83
CA PHE A 65 16.79 2.65 9.52
C PHE A 65 15.36 2.11 9.62
N ILE A 66 15.12 1.05 10.40
CA ILE A 66 13.76 0.49 10.58
C ILE A 66 12.82 1.51 11.22
N SER A 67 13.32 2.29 12.17
CA SER A 67 12.54 3.38 12.80
C SER A 67 12.07 4.41 11.77
N LEU A 68 12.91 4.75 10.79
CA LEU A 68 12.54 5.64 9.69
C LEU A 68 11.49 4.99 8.76
N LEU A 69 11.63 3.70 8.45
CA LEU A 69 10.64 2.97 7.65
C LEU A 69 9.26 2.92 8.32
N LEU A 70 9.23 2.68 9.64
CA LEU A 70 8.00 2.67 10.43
C LEU A 70 7.34 4.04 10.52
N ARG A 71 8.14 5.12 10.62
CA ARG A 71 7.63 6.50 10.66
C ARG A 71 7.03 6.96 9.33
N ALA A 72 7.43 6.32 8.23
CA ALA A 72 6.90 6.59 6.89
C ALA A 72 5.53 5.93 6.65
N GLU A 73 5.06 5.04 7.54
CA GLU A 73 3.74 4.42 7.41
C GLU A 73 2.64 5.49 7.53
N PRO A 74 1.84 5.73 6.47
CA PRO A 74 0.83 6.78 6.49
C PRO A 74 -0.30 6.50 7.49
N TYR A 75 -0.42 5.26 7.97
CA TYR A 75 -1.40 4.85 8.98
C TYR A 75 -0.83 3.83 9.97
N PRO A 76 -1.02 4.01 11.28
CA PRO A 76 -0.77 2.95 12.24
C PRO A 76 -1.69 1.76 11.97
N THR A 77 -1.12 0.55 11.89
CA THR A 77 -1.82 -0.75 11.66
C THR A 77 -3.07 -0.93 12.54
N SER A 78 -3.07 -0.32 13.74
CA SER A 78 -4.17 -0.39 14.71
C SER A 78 -5.50 0.18 14.19
N ARG A 79 -5.50 1.17 13.28
CA ARG A 79 -6.74 1.76 12.75
C ARG A 79 -7.40 0.89 11.68
N TYR A 80 -6.62 0.20 10.86
CA TYR A 80 -7.15 -0.74 9.86
C TYR A 80 -7.74 -1.99 10.54
N GLY A 81 -7.02 -2.55 11.52
CA GLY A 81 -7.48 -3.67 12.34
C GLY A 81 -8.75 -3.36 13.15
N ALA A 82 -8.86 -2.15 13.72
CA ALA A 82 -10.04 -1.75 14.49
C ALA A 82 -11.27 -1.50 13.61
N GLN A 83 -11.10 -0.94 12.40
CA GLN A 83 -12.22 -0.71 11.47
C GLN A 83 -12.74 -2.01 10.83
N CYS A 84 -11.90 -3.03 10.63
CA CYS A 84 -12.36 -4.33 10.13
C CYS A 84 -12.92 -5.24 11.23
N MET A 85 -12.61 -4.98 12.52
CA MET A 85 -13.10 -5.76 13.67
C MET A 85 -14.29 -5.13 14.40
N GLN A 86 -14.59 -3.84 14.17
CA GLN A 86 -15.79 -3.19 14.73
C GLN A 86 -17.00 -3.35 13.81
N GLY A 87 -17.66 -4.50 13.92
CA GLY A 87 -19.03 -4.65 13.48
C GLY A 87 -19.30 -6.03 12.90
N ASN A 88 -20.39 -6.64 13.35
CA ASN A 88 -20.98 -7.89 12.86
C ASN A 88 -21.49 -7.80 11.40
N ASN A 89 -20.89 -6.96 10.55
CA ASN A 89 -21.38 -6.61 9.23
C ASN A 89 -20.33 -6.95 8.17
N LEU A 90 -20.72 -7.80 7.22
CA LEU A 90 -20.01 -8.00 5.96
C LEU A 90 -19.62 -6.63 5.39
N MET A 91 -18.32 -6.37 5.23
CA MET A 91 -17.89 -5.22 4.42
C MET A 91 -18.52 -5.34 3.03
N GLY A 92 -19.26 -4.31 2.63
CA GLY A 92 -19.86 -4.23 1.30
C GLY A 92 -18.79 -4.22 0.20
N ILE A 93 -19.21 -4.51 -1.02
CA ILE A 93 -18.33 -4.57 -2.22
C ILE A 93 -17.68 -3.21 -2.52
N GLU A 94 -18.39 -2.11 -2.27
CA GLU A 94 -17.83 -0.77 -2.43
C GLU A 94 -16.68 -0.54 -1.44
N ASN A 95 -16.77 -1.13 -0.24
CA ASN A 95 -15.76 -1.04 0.79
C ASN A 95 -14.48 -1.85 0.45
N ILE A 96 -14.55 -2.93 -0.36
CA ILE A 96 -13.35 -3.72 -0.71
C ILE A 96 -12.53 -3.08 -1.82
N CYS A 97 -13.18 -2.50 -2.85
CA CYS A 97 -12.50 -1.78 -3.92
C CYS A 97 -11.89 -0.48 -3.39
N GLU A 98 -12.63 0.24 -2.53
CA GLU A 98 -12.12 1.44 -1.86
C GLU A 98 -10.93 1.10 -0.95
N LEU A 99 -11.01 0.03 -0.16
CA LEU A 99 -9.89 -0.42 0.65
C LEU A 99 -8.68 -0.77 -0.23
N ALA A 100 -8.87 -1.50 -1.33
CA ALA A 100 -7.79 -1.78 -2.27
C ALA A 100 -7.15 -0.49 -2.82
N ALA A 101 -7.94 0.49 -3.24
CA ALA A 101 -7.41 1.78 -3.68
C ALA A 101 -6.60 2.49 -2.59
N ARG A 102 -7.07 2.45 -1.34
CA ARG A 102 -6.35 3.00 -0.18
C ARG A 102 -5.04 2.27 0.10
N LEU A 103 -5.00 0.94 -0.02
CA LEU A 103 -3.79 0.15 0.16
C LEU A 103 -2.74 0.42 -0.92
N LEU A 104 -3.18 0.59 -2.18
CA LEU A 104 -2.31 0.98 -3.29
C LEU A 104 -1.74 2.38 -3.06
N PHE A 105 -2.59 3.35 -2.72
CA PHE A 105 -2.15 4.71 -2.42
C PHE A 105 -1.20 4.75 -1.22
N SER A 106 -1.51 3.97 -0.17
CA SER A 106 -0.65 3.83 1.00
C SER A 106 0.74 3.29 0.65
N ALA A 107 0.86 2.37 -0.32
CA ALA A 107 2.16 1.88 -0.78
C ALA A 107 2.98 3.00 -1.45
N VAL A 108 2.35 3.77 -2.36
CA VAL A 108 3.01 4.87 -3.06
C VAL A 108 3.40 5.99 -2.09
N GLU A 109 2.52 6.33 -1.15
CA GLU A 109 2.81 7.35 -0.14
C GLU A 109 3.91 6.92 0.81
N TRP A 110 3.90 5.66 1.25
CA TRP A 110 4.99 5.11 2.06
C TRP A 110 6.33 5.22 1.33
N ALA A 111 6.40 4.82 0.06
CA ALA A 111 7.62 4.90 -0.75
C ALA A 111 8.18 6.33 -0.82
N LYS A 112 7.32 7.35 -0.91
CA LYS A 112 7.74 8.76 -0.94
C LYS A 112 8.32 9.29 0.37
N ASN A 113 8.12 8.57 1.48
CA ASN A 113 8.48 9.05 2.81
C ASN A 113 9.59 8.20 3.48
N ILE A 114 10.01 7.09 2.86
CA ILE A 114 11.14 6.29 3.34
C ILE A 114 12.50 6.90 2.95
N PRO A 115 13.60 6.53 3.63
CA PRO A 115 14.94 6.95 3.22
C PRO A 115 15.31 6.49 1.80
N PHE A 116 16.18 7.24 1.14
CA PHE A 116 16.78 6.98 -0.19
C PHE A 116 15.81 7.11 -1.37
N PHE A 117 14.59 6.59 -1.30
CA PHE A 117 13.66 6.62 -2.43
C PHE A 117 13.38 8.03 -2.99
N PRO A 118 13.14 9.07 -2.17
CA PRO A 118 12.88 10.42 -2.66
C PRO A 118 14.07 11.07 -3.36
N ASP A 119 15.28 10.59 -3.06
CA ASP A 119 16.55 11.10 -3.60
C ASP A 119 16.91 10.46 -4.95
N LEU A 120 16.27 9.34 -5.30
CA LEU A 120 16.42 8.70 -6.61
C LEU A 120 15.87 9.58 -7.73
N GLN A 121 16.34 9.37 -8.96
CA GLN A 121 15.76 10.05 -10.11
C GLN A 121 14.28 9.68 -10.27
N LEU A 122 13.45 10.62 -10.73
CA LEU A 122 12.01 10.38 -10.91
C LEU A 122 11.74 9.17 -11.82
N MET A 123 12.58 8.97 -12.84
CA MET A 123 12.45 7.81 -13.74
C MET A 123 12.71 6.50 -13.00
N ASP A 124 13.71 6.45 -12.13
CA ASP A 124 14.01 5.28 -11.29
C ASP A 124 12.88 5.03 -10.28
N GLN A 125 12.38 6.08 -9.62
CA GLN A 125 11.24 5.98 -8.70
C GLN A 125 10.00 5.35 -9.37
N VAL A 126 9.69 5.79 -10.59
CA VAL A 126 8.58 5.24 -11.38
C VAL A 126 8.87 3.81 -11.82
N ALA A 127 10.09 3.49 -12.25
CA ALA A 127 10.48 2.14 -12.67
C ALA A 127 10.36 1.14 -11.52
N LEU A 128 10.86 1.49 -10.33
CA LEU A 128 10.79 0.68 -9.13
C LEU A 128 9.34 0.41 -8.71
N LEU A 129 8.50 1.46 -8.66
CA LEU A 129 7.08 1.30 -8.33
C LEU A 129 6.34 0.45 -9.37
N ARG A 130 6.59 0.66 -10.67
CA ARG A 130 5.97 -0.16 -11.72
C ARG A 130 6.34 -1.64 -11.61
N MET A 131 7.56 -1.94 -11.20
CA MET A 131 8.01 -3.31 -11.02
C MET A 131 7.40 -3.96 -9.76
N SER A 132 7.26 -3.21 -8.68
CA SER A 132 7.03 -3.79 -7.34
C SER A 132 5.65 -3.53 -6.74
N TRP A 133 4.77 -2.75 -7.40
CA TRP A 133 3.49 -2.34 -6.80
C TRP A 133 2.59 -3.51 -6.42
N SER A 134 2.57 -4.60 -7.19
CA SER A 134 1.72 -5.77 -6.93
C SER A 134 2.17 -6.50 -5.66
N GLU A 135 3.48 -6.69 -5.50
CA GLU A 135 4.07 -7.29 -4.30
C GLU A 135 3.83 -6.41 -3.06
N LEU A 136 4.01 -5.09 -3.19
CA LEU A 136 3.69 -4.11 -2.13
C LEU A 136 2.21 -4.15 -1.75
N PHE A 137 1.31 -4.30 -2.73
CA PHE A 137 -0.12 -4.40 -2.50
C PHE A 137 -0.47 -5.66 -1.68
N VAL A 138 0.13 -6.82 -2.00
CA VAL A 138 -0.10 -8.05 -1.25
C VAL A 138 0.42 -7.93 0.19
N LEU A 139 1.60 -7.34 0.39
CA LEU A 139 2.14 -7.07 1.73
C LEU A 139 1.20 -6.17 2.54
N ASN A 140 0.70 -5.08 1.95
CA ASN A 140 -0.26 -4.18 2.60
C ASN A 140 -1.59 -4.88 2.90
N ALA A 141 -2.11 -5.70 1.98
CA ALA A 141 -3.34 -6.46 2.19
C ALA A 141 -3.22 -7.45 3.36
N ALA A 142 -2.06 -8.10 3.50
CA ALA A 142 -1.78 -9.00 4.62
C ALA A 142 -1.63 -8.22 5.94
N GLN A 143 -0.83 -7.15 5.95
CA GLN A 143 -0.60 -6.30 7.11
C GLN A 143 -1.90 -5.67 7.64
N CYS A 144 -2.78 -5.22 6.74
CA CYS A 144 -4.08 -4.64 7.10
C CYS A 144 -5.17 -5.67 7.39
N SER A 145 -4.86 -6.97 7.31
CA SER A 145 -5.85 -8.05 7.45
C SER A 145 -7.08 -7.86 6.57
N MET A 146 -6.84 -7.54 5.29
CA MET A 146 -7.90 -7.32 4.31
C MET A 146 -8.88 -8.50 4.28
N PRO A 147 -10.20 -8.25 4.34
CA PRO A 147 -11.20 -9.33 4.28
C PRO A 147 -11.34 -9.80 2.84
N LEU A 148 -11.05 -11.07 2.59
CA LEU A 148 -11.02 -11.66 1.25
C LEU A 148 -12.16 -12.66 1.07
N HIS A 149 -13.41 -12.24 1.26
CA HIS A 149 -14.54 -13.15 1.02
C HIS A 149 -14.85 -13.26 -0.49
N VAL A 150 -15.15 -14.48 -0.94
CA VAL A 150 -15.39 -14.78 -2.37
C VAL A 150 -16.55 -13.97 -2.95
N ALA A 151 -17.67 -13.87 -2.23
CA ALA A 151 -18.87 -13.17 -2.72
C ALA A 151 -18.63 -11.66 -2.96
N PRO A 152 -18.03 -10.89 -2.04
CA PRO A 152 -17.62 -9.51 -2.31
C PRO A 152 -16.65 -9.36 -3.49
N LEU A 153 -15.69 -10.28 -3.66
CA LEU A 153 -14.73 -10.24 -4.78
C LEU A 153 -15.38 -10.52 -6.13
N LEU A 154 -16.28 -11.51 -6.21
CA LEU A 154 -17.07 -11.78 -7.42
C LEU A 154 -17.89 -10.56 -7.84
N ALA A 155 -18.50 -9.90 -6.87
CA ALA A 155 -19.30 -8.73 -7.17
C ALA A 155 -18.44 -7.48 -7.47
N ALA A 156 -17.26 -7.34 -6.86
CA ALA A 156 -16.26 -6.32 -7.17
C ALA A 156 -15.75 -6.44 -8.62
N ALA A 157 -15.58 -7.65 -9.13
CA ALA A 157 -15.22 -7.88 -10.52
C ALA A 157 -16.38 -7.72 -11.52
N GLY A 158 -17.58 -7.35 -11.07
CA GLY A 158 -18.75 -7.17 -11.94
C GLY A 158 -19.34 -8.48 -12.47
N LEU A 159 -18.98 -9.62 -11.86
CA LEU A 159 -19.32 -10.96 -12.36
C LEU A 159 -20.70 -11.47 -11.93
N HIS A 160 -21.47 -10.67 -11.19
CA HIS A 160 -22.82 -11.00 -10.75
C HIS A 160 -23.91 -10.66 -11.77
N ALA A 161 -23.59 -9.92 -12.85
CA ALA A 161 -24.56 -9.27 -13.72
C ALA A 161 -24.65 -9.85 -15.15
N SER A 162 -23.82 -10.83 -15.53
CA SER A 162 -23.83 -11.44 -16.87
C SER A 162 -23.46 -12.93 -16.81
N PRO A 163 -24.14 -13.82 -17.56
CA PRO A 163 -23.80 -15.24 -17.57
C PRO A 163 -22.40 -15.45 -18.16
N MET A 164 -21.45 -15.82 -17.31
CA MET A 164 -20.09 -16.20 -17.70
C MET A 164 -20.06 -17.66 -18.18
N SER A 165 -19.10 -18.01 -19.05
CA SER A 165 -18.78 -19.42 -19.26
C SER A 165 -18.20 -20.00 -17.97
N ALA A 166 -18.43 -21.29 -17.74
CA ALA A 166 -17.91 -21.99 -16.56
C ALA A 166 -16.39 -21.83 -16.42
N GLU A 167 -15.66 -21.80 -17.54
CA GLU A 167 -14.21 -21.62 -17.58
C GLU A 167 -13.77 -20.28 -16.97
N ARG A 168 -14.49 -19.18 -17.26
CA ARG A 168 -14.14 -17.86 -16.71
C ARG A 168 -14.42 -17.78 -15.21
N VAL A 169 -15.45 -18.48 -14.73
CA VAL A 169 -15.74 -18.56 -13.30
C VAL A 169 -14.62 -19.32 -12.59
N VAL A 170 -14.19 -20.46 -13.14
CA VAL A 170 -13.09 -21.26 -12.59
C VAL A 170 -11.79 -20.45 -12.55
N ALA A 171 -11.43 -19.76 -13.64
CA ALA A 171 -10.23 -18.93 -13.68
C ALA A 171 -10.27 -17.81 -12.63
N PHE A 172 -11.41 -17.14 -12.46
CA PHE A 172 -11.54 -16.09 -11.46
C PHE A 172 -11.49 -16.63 -10.02
N MET A 173 -12.07 -17.81 -9.77
CA MET A 173 -11.94 -18.46 -8.46
C MET A 173 -10.49 -18.84 -8.16
N ASP A 174 -9.72 -19.26 -9.17
CA ASP A 174 -8.29 -19.54 -9.01
C ASP A 174 -7.50 -18.27 -8.68
N HIS A 175 -7.82 -17.15 -9.32
CA HIS A 175 -7.27 -15.82 -8.98
C HIS A 175 -7.54 -15.44 -7.52
N ILE A 176 -8.75 -15.65 -7.01
CA ILE A 176 -9.08 -15.40 -5.60
C ILE A 176 -8.24 -16.31 -4.70
N ARG A 177 -8.19 -17.61 -5.02
CA ARG A 177 -7.49 -18.62 -4.22
C ARG A 177 -6.01 -18.30 -4.10
N VAL A 178 -5.35 -18.00 -5.21
CA VAL A 178 -3.90 -17.73 -5.21
C VAL A 178 -3.57 -16.46 -4.42
N PHE A 179 -4.42 -15.42 -4.54
CA PHE A 179 -4.28 -14.18 -3.76
C PHE A 179 -4.45 -14.44 -2.25
N GLN A 180 -5.55 -15.11 -1.87
CA GLN A 180 -5.82 -15.49 -0.48
C GLN A 180 -4.69 -16.31 0.13
N GLU A 181 -4.17 -17.28 -0.63
CA GLU A 181 -3.11 -18.17 -0.16
C GLU A 181 -1.83 -17.39 0.18
N GLN A 182 -1.44 -16.40 -0.63
CA GLN A 182 -0.24 -15.60 -0.31
C GLN A 182 -0.44 -14.74 0.94
N VAL A 183 -1.63 -14.13 1.09
CA VAL A 183 -1.99 -13.33 2.27
C VAL A 183 -2.01 -14.19 3.54
N GLU A 184 -2.61 -15.37 3.48
CA GLU A 184 -2.72 -16.26 4.63
C GLU A 184 -1.36 -16.83 5.05
N LYS A 185 -0.47 -17.13 4.10
CA LYS A 185 0.91 -17.56 4.40
C LYS A 185 1.71 -16.49 5.14
N LEU A 186 1.49 -15.20 4.84
CA LEU A 186 2.11 -14.10 5.58
C LEU A 186 1.52 -13.99 7.00
N LYS A 187 0.19 -14.08 7.14
CA LYS A 187 -0.48 -14.07 8.45
C LYS A 187 -0.04 -15.23 9.34
N ALA A 188 0.06 -16.43 8.79
CA ALA A 188 0.52 -17.62 9.51
C ALA A 188 1.98 -17.51 10.00
N LEU A 189 2.81 -16.70 9.34
CA LEU A 189 4.18 -16.41 9.79
C LEU A 189 4.22 -15.39 10.95
N GLN A 190 3.09 -14.77 11.27
CA GLN A 190 2.94 -13.73 12.30
C GLN A 190 3.97 -12.62 12.06
N VAL A 191 4.01 -12.09 10.83
CA VAL A 191 4.92 -11.00 10.46
C VAL A 191 4.52 -9.74 11.23
N ASP A 192 5.47 -9.13 11.93
CA ASP A 192 5.22 -7.90 12.67
C ASP A 192 5.41 -6.64 11.79
N THR A 193 5.13 -5.47 12.36
CA THR A 193 5.19 -4.21 11.62
C THR A 193 6.59 -3.85 11.13
N ALA A 194 7.63 -4.11 11.92
CA ALA A 194 9.01 -3.80 11.55
C ALA A 194 9.47 -4.71 10.40
N GLU A 195 9.11 -6.00 10.46
CA GLU A 195 9.36 -6.97 9.41
C GLU A 195 8.62 -6.60 8.12
N TYR A 196 7.33 -6.22 8.19
CA TYR A 196 6.59 -5.74 7.03
C TYR A 196 7.26 -4.53 6.37
N SER A 197 7.66 -3.53 7.15
CA SER A 197 8.33 -2.34 6.60
C SER A 197 9.67 -2.69 5.92
N CYS A 198 10.43 -3.64 6.48
CA CYS A 198 11.65 -4.13 5.84
C CYS A 198 11.36 -4.92 4.55
N LEU A 199 10.38 -5.83 4.56
CA LEU A 199 9.99 -6.60 3.37
C LEU A 199 9.52 -5.69 2.24
N LYS A 200 8.72 -4.66 2.55
CA LYS A 200 8.32 -3.63 1.59
C LYS A 200 9.53 -2.90 1.00
N SER A 201 10.53 -2.57 1.82
CA SER A 201 11.77 -1.93 1.37
C SER A 201 12.57 -2.84 0.43
N ILE A 202 12.73 -4.11 0.78
CA ILE A 202 13.46 -5.10 -0.03
C ILE A 202 12.79 -5.30 -1.40
N VAL A 203 11.46 -5.39 -1.42
CA VAL A 203 10.65 -5.53 -2.64
C VAL A 203 10.72 -4.26 -3.51
N LEU A 204 10.66 -3.08 -2.90
CA LEU A 204 10.67 -1.81 -3.61
C LEU A 204 12.02 -1.54 -4.29
N PHE A 205 13.12 -1.72 -3.56
CA PHE A 205 14.47 -1.51 -4.09
C PHE A 205 14.97 -2.77 -4.81
N THR A 206 14.41 -3.06 -5.99
CA THR A 206 14.80 -4.20 -6.82
C THR A 206 15.64 -3.78 -8.02
N SER A 207 16.73 -4.51 -8.30
CA SER A 207 17.53 -4.33 -9.52
C SER A 207 16.87 -4.90 -10.78
N ASP A 208 15.78 -5.68 -10.62
CA ASP A 208 15.01 -6.22 -11.74
C ASP A 208 14.29 -5.12 -12.55
N ALA A 209 14.13 -3.91 -11.99
CA ALA A 209 13.42 -2.82 -12.63
C ALA A 209 14.15 -2.34 -13.91
N MET A 210 13.42 -2.32 -15.03
CA MET A 210 13.99 -1.93 -16.32
C MET A 210 14.23 -0.41 -16.40
N GLY A 211 15.41 -0.02 -16.88
CA GLY A 211 15.74 1.37 -17.16
C GLY A 211 16.23 2.17 -15.94
N LEU A 212 16.70 1.48 -14.89
CA LEU A 212 17.36 2.12 -13.75
C LEU A 212 18.65 2.82 -14.18
N SER A 213 18.83 4.03 -13.67
CA SER A 213 20.00 4.88 -13.96
C SER A 213 21.24 4.43 -13.18
N ASP A 214 21.06 3.96 -11.93
CA ASP A 214 22.12 3.48 -11.05
C ASP A 214 21.68 2.20 -10.33
N VAL A 215 21.89 1.06 -11.00
CA VAL A 215 21.52 -0.27 -10.47
C VAL A 215 22.28 -0.60 -9.19
N ALA A 216 23.58 -0.28 -9.14
CA ALA A 216 24.44 -0.59 -8.00
C ALA A 216 23.99 0.18 -6.74
N HIS A 217 23.56 1.43 -6.89
CA HIS A 217 22.99 2.18 -5.79
C HIS A 217 21.69 1.54 -5.27
N VAL A 218 20.77 1.14 -6.16
CA VAL A 218 19.53 0.45 -5.78
C VAL A 218 19.82 -0.86 -5.03
N GLU A 219 20.75 -1.68 -5.52
CA GLU A 219 21.16 -2.92 -4.86
C GLU A 219 21.73 -2.67 -3.47
N SER A 220 22.55 -1.63 -3.30
CA SER A 220 23.11 -1.27 -2.00
C SER A 220 22.03 -0.90 -0.96
N ILE A 221 20.93 -0.28 -1.40
CA ILE A 221 19.79 0.06 -0.54
C ILE A 221 18.99 -1.21 -0.19
N GLN A 222 18.85 -2.14 -1.16
CA GLN A 222 18.21 -3.43 -0.92
C GLN A 222 18.97 -4.25 0.11
N GLU A 223 20.30 -4.36 -0.04
CA GLU A 223 21.18 -5.06 0.90
C GLU A 223 21.08 -4.47 2.29
N LYS A 224 21.09 -3.13 2.41
CA LYS A 224 20.88 -2.43 3.68
C LYS A 224 19.54 -2.78 4.33
N SER A 225 18.49 -2.97 3.54
CA SER A 225 17.17 -3.40 4.03
C SER A 225 17.18 -4.85 4.53
N GLN A 226 17.92 -5.74 3.85
CA GLN A 226 18.10 -7.12 4.27
C GLN A 226 18.92 -7.22 5.56
N CYS A 227 20.05 -6.50 5.67
CA CYS A 227 20.87 -6.47 6.88
C CYS A 227 20.08 -5.97 8.09
N ALA A 228 19.29 -4.90 7.92
CA ALA A 228 18.44 -4.38 8.97
C ALA A 228 17.39 -5.41 9.44
N LEU A 229 16.74 -6.11 8.51
CA LEU A 229 15.80 -7.17 8.83
C LEU A 229 16.47 -8.34 9.57
N GLU A 230 17.65 -8.76 9.11
CA GLU A 230 18.40 -9.84 9.72
C GLU A 230 18.78 -9.51 11.17
N GLU A 231 19.33 -8.31 11.40
CA GLU A 231 19.67 -7.82 12.73
C GLU A 231 18.44 -7.75 13.64
N TYR A 232 17.33 -7.19 13.14
CA TYR A 232 16.09 -7.11 13.88
C TYR A 232 15.58 -8.48 14.28
N VAL A 233 15.51 -9.42 13.35
CA VAL A 233 15.04 -10.79 13.61
C VAL A 233 15.94 -11.50 14.62
N ARG A 234 17.26 -11.35 14.49
CA ARG A 234 18.24 -11.97 15.41
C ARG A 234 18.04 -11.50 16.84
N ASN A 235 17.76 -10.21 17.04
CA ASN A 235 17.58 -9.60 18.34
C ASN A 235 16.17 -9.82 18.93
N GLN A 236 15.14 -9.68 18.09
CA GLN A 236 13.73 -9.74 18.51
C GLN A 236 13.22 -11.19 18.63
N TYR A 237 13.70 -12.10 17.79
CA TYR A 237 13.27 -13.50 17.74
C TYR A 237 14.44 -14.49 17.88
N PRO A 238 15.23 -14.44 18.98
CA PRO A 238 16.39 -15.30 19.16
C PRO A 238 16.05 -16.80 19.20
N SER A 239 14.80 -17.16 19.51
CA SER A 239 14.30 -18.54 19.49
C SER A 239 13.90 -19.04 18.09
N GLN A 240 13.91 -18.18 17.07
CA GLN A 240 13.53 -18.51 15.70
C GLN A 240 14.69 -18.23 14.72
N PRO A 241 15.81 -18.98 14.78
CA PRO A 241 17.01 -18.69 13.99
C PRO A 241 16.78 -18.71 12.47
N ASN A 242 15.77 -19.44 12.00
CA ASN A 242 15.43 -19.54 10.58
C ASN A 242 14.40 -18.50 10.11
N ARG A 243 13.94 -17.58 10.98
CA ARG A 243 12.86 -16.64 10.67
C ARG A 243 13.22 -15.68 9.53
N PHE A 244 14.45 -15.17 9.51
CA PHE A 244 14.95 -14.30 8.44
C PHE A 244 14.83 -14.97 7.06
N GLY A 245 15.35 -16.20 6.93
CA GLY A 245 15.23 -16.97 5.69
C GLY A 245 13.77 -17.27 5.32
N ARG A 246 12.92 -17.61 6.29
CA ARG A 246 11.48 -17.83 6.04
C ARG A 246 10.77 -16.59 5.53
N LEU A 247 11.11 -15.41 6.03
CA LEU A 247 10.58 -14.12 5.56
C LEU A 247 11.02 -13.84 4.12
N LEU A 248 12.31 -13.97 3.82
CA LEU A 248 12.83 -13.75 2.46
C LEU A 248 12.24 -14.73 1.43
N LEU A 249 12.04 -15.99 1.81
CA LEU A 249 11.41 -17.00 0.94
C LEU A 249 9.94 -16.71 0.62
N ARG A 250 9.30 -15.76 1.33
CA ARG A 250 7.97 -15.27 0.93
C ARG A 250 8.02 -14.38 -0.29
N LEU A 251 9.09 -13.59 -0.48
CA LEU A 251 9.17 -12.58 -1.55
C LEU A 251 8.98 -13.18 -2.95
N PRO A 252 9.68 -14.25 -3.37
CA PRO A 252 9.46 -14.84 -4.68
C PRO A 252 8.03 -15.40 -4.85
N SER A 253 7.40 -15.84 -3.77
CA SER A 253 6.01 -16.36 -3.82
C SER A 253 4.99 -15.25 -4.06
N LEU A 254 5.29 -13.99 -3.71
CA LEU A 254 4.38 -12.87 -3.96
C LEU A 254 4.16 -12.64 -5.46
N ARG A 255 5.18 -12.88 -6.28
CA ARG A 255 5.14 -12.74 -7.75
C ARG A 255 4.16 -13.69 -8.43
N ILE A 256 3.74 -14.76 -7.76
CA ILE A 256 2.68 -15.66 -8.25
C ILE A 256 1.36 -14.88 -8.43
N VAL A 257 1.12 -13.88 -7.57
CA VAL A 257 0.00 -12.94 -7.69
C VAL A 257 0.42 -11.80 -8.61
N SER A 258 0.23 -12.00 -9.90
CA SER A 258 0.60 -11.02 -10.93
C SER A 258 -0.25 -9.74 -10.87
N SER A 259 0.27 -8.63 -11.42
CA SER A 259 -0.50 -7.37 -11.51
C SER A 259 -1.87 -7.52 -12.18
N PRO A 260 -2.03 -8.26 -13.31
CA PRO A 260 -3.35 -8.43 -13.92
C PRO A 260 -4.35 -9.16 -13.02
N VAL A 261 -3.89 -10.07 -12.15
CA VAL A 261 -4.76 -10.74 -11.17
C VAL A 261 -5.30 -9.72 -10.17
N ILE A 262 -4.44 -8.87 -9.61
CA ILE A 262 -4.85 -7.83 -8.65
C ILE A 262 -5.79 -6.82 -9.33
N GLU A 263 -5.49 -6.43 -10.57
CA GLU A 263 -6.35 -5.53 -11.35
C GLU A 263 -7.75 -6.11 -11.57
N GLN A 264 -7.84 -7.38 -11.97
CA GLN A 264 -9.13 -8.04 -12.17
C GLN A 264 -9.93 -8.19 -10.88
N LEU A 265 -9.25 -8.48 -9.76
CA LEU A 265 -9.91 -8.68 -8.47
C LEU A 265 -10.44 -7.37 -7.87
N PHE A 266 -9.70 -6.26 -8.00
CA PHE A 266 -9.95 -5.06 -7.20
C PHE A 266 -10.14 -3.78 -8.00
N PHE A 267 -9.56 -3.67 -9.19
CA PHE A 267 -9.43 -2.38 -9.89
C PHE A 267 -10.21 -2.30 -11.19
N VAL A 268 -10.70 -3.41 -11.75
CA VAL A 268 -11.41 -3.42 -13.05
C VAL A 268 -12.59 -2.44 -13.12
N ARG A 269 -13.32 -2.25 -12.01
CA ARG A 269 -14.43 -1.28 -11.92
C ARG A 269 -13.98 0.16 -11.66
N LEU A 270 -12.79 0.33 -11.10
CA LEU A 270 -12.22 1.64 -10.77
C LEU A 270 -11.51 2.23 -12.01
N VAL A 271 -10.49 1.55 -12.51
CA VAL A 271 -9.59 2.08 -13.54
C VAL A 271 -9.96 1.65 -14.97
N GLY A 272 -10.93 0.75 -15.10
CA GLY A 272 -11.38 0.23 -16.39
C GLY A 272 -10.27 -0.55 -17.09
N LYS A 273 -9.90 -0.09 -18.29
CA LYS A 273 -8.84 -0.71 -19.11
C LYS A 273 -7.46 -0.06 -18.92
N THR A 274 -7.33 0.89 -17.99
CA THR A 274 -6.10 1.64 -17.75
C THR A 274 -5.22 0.85 -16.78
N PRO A 275 -4.03 0.36 -17.19
CA PRO A 275 -3.15 -0.39 -16.29
C PRO A 275 -2.71 0.47 -15.11
N ILE A 276 -2.59 -0.12 -13.93
CA ILE A 276 -2.19 0.59 -12.70
C ILE A 276 -0.82 1.23 -12.87
N GLU A 277 0.10 0.61 -13.61
CA GLU A 277 1.45 1.10 -13.90
C GLU A 277 1.46 2.49 -14.56
N THR A 278 0.38 2.86 -15.26
CA THR A 278 0.22 4.18 -15.86
C THR A 278 -0.16 5.25 -14.83
N LEU A 279 -0.86 4.86 -13.77
CA LEU A 279 -1.36 5.73 -12.71
C LEU A 279 -0.32 6.00 -11.63
N LEU A 280 0.62 5.09 -11.42
CA LEU A 280 1.64 5.18 -10.36
C LEU A 280 2.44 6.49 -10.44
N ARG A 281 2.78 6.96 -11.66
CA ARG A 281 3.48 8.23 -11.85
C ARG A 281 2.65 9.41 -11.36
N ASP A 282 1.35 9.41 -11.65
CA ASP A 282 0.47 10.51 -11.25
C ASP A 282 0.26 10.50 -9.74
N MET A 283 0.11 9.31 -9.12
CA MET A 283 0.07 9.15 -7.67
C MET A 283 1.38 9.60 -6.99
N LEU A 284 2.52 9.33 -7.61
CA LEU A 284 3.83 9.76 -7.13
C LEU A 284 3.94 11.31 -7.14
N LEU A 285 3.42 11.95 -8.18
CA LEU A 285 3.51 13.40 -8.40
C LEU A 285 2.40 14.23 -7.73
N SER A 286 1.25 13.63 -7.42
CA SER A 286 0.02 14.34 -6.99
C SER A 286 0.16 15.13 -5.68
N VAL A 287 1.25 14.97 -4.92
CA VAL A 287 1.48 15.68 -3.64
C VAL A 287 2.31 16.97 -3.78
N LYS A 288 2.91 17.27 -4.94
CA LYS A 288 3.67 18.52 -5.11
C LYS A 288 2.80 19.79 -5.22
N ASN A 289 1.49 19.67 -5.42
CA ASN A 289 0.61 20.84 -5.64
C ASN A 289 -0.05 21.43 -4.38
N LEU A 290 0.11 20.83 -3.19
CA LEU A 290 -0.53 21.32 -1.96
C LEU A 290 0.26 22.40 -1.21
N LYS A 291 1.49 22.72 -1.63
CA LYS A 291 2.23 23.87 -1.09
C LYS A 291 1.91 25.20 -1.79
N TYR A 292 1.19 25.17 -2.92
CA TYR A 292 0.84 26.37 -3.71
C TYR A 292 -0.65 26.75 -3.64
N LEU A 293 -1.44 26.09 -2.81
CA LEU A 293 -2.88 26.38 -2.62
C LEU A 293 -3.23 26.69 -1.16
N GLN A 294 -2.33 27.37 -0.44
CA GLN A 294 -2.75 28.19 0.69
C GLN A 294 -3.13 29.57 0.11
N PRO A 295 -4.39 30.01 0.16
CA PRO A 295 -4.70 31.42 -0.04
C PRO A 295 -4.03 32.20 1.09
N GLY A 296 -3.13 33.12 0.72
CA GLY A 296 -2.67 34.18 1.62
C GLY A 296 -3.80 35.15 1.96
#